data_AF-A0A9E3U7D5-F1
#
_entry.id   AF-A0A9E3U7D5-F1
#
_cell.length_a   1.000
_cell.length_b   1.000
_cell.length_c   1.000
_cell.angle_alpha   90.00
_cell.angle_beta   90.00
_cell.angle_gamma   90.00
#
_symmetry.space_group_name_H-M   'P 1'
#
loop_
_entity.id
_entity.type
_entity.pdbx_description
1 polymer ?
#
loop_
_entity_poly.entity_id
_entity_poly.type
_entity_poly.pdbx_seq_one_letter_code
_entity_poly.pdbx_strand_id
1 'polypeptide(L)'
;MQLSAGHASWILFALALSLMSIIASLVAILRISSLATSVQRRHRFAADELAVRVRRGLGDLEGRLTRAKDSLAETEREAPEPLRERRDDLCHRLDDVEKDVARVRSRAETHLTSTAASIEEALSRRLRRVEAGIQILSARAAARRAERLAEAGRFAQAEDLLEDAVAKVREVQGRLDDDAKHAQAFAKVIETLHDAIHSVRARARETKHDIASVLDASESLLASLEMPERALA
;
A
#
# COMPACT_ATOMS: atom_id res chain seq x y z
N MET A 1 45.93 -13.87 87.88
CA MET A 1 46.27 -13.47 86.49
C MET A 1 45.43 -14.29 85.52
N GLN A 2 44.18 -13.88 85.27
CA GLN A 2 43.26 -14.50 84.30
C GLN A 2 42.44 -13.40 83.61
N LEU A 3 43.12 -12.36 83.15
CA LEU A 3 42.52 -11.25 82.40
C LEU A 3 43.41 -11.01 81.18
N SER A 4 43.11 -11.66 80.05
CA SER A 4 43.72 -11.29 78.75
C SER A 4 43.11 -12.04 77.55
N ALA A 5 42.54 -13.23 77.72
CA ALA A 5 42.01 -14.01 76.57
C ALA A 5 40.75 -13.40 75.92
N GLY A 6 39.96 -12.60 76.66
CA GLY A 6 38.71 -12.04 76.15
C GLY A 6 38.88 -10.92 75.12
N HIS A 7 39.92 -10.08 75.23
CA HIS A 7 40.06 -8.88 74.38
C HIS A 7 40.58 -9.18 72.97
N ALA A 8 41.42 -10.21 72.83
CA ALA A 8 41.90 -10.65 71.51
C ALA A 8 40.78 -11.19 70.61
N SER A 9 39.77 -11.86 71.20
CA SER A 9 38.61 -12.37 70.47
C SER A 9 37.73 -11.26 69.88
N TRP A 10 37.51 -10.17 70.63
CA TRP A 10 36.72 -9.03 70.16
C TRP A 10 37.39 -8.26 69.01
N ILE A 11 38.72 -8.15 69.02
CA ILE A 11 39.47 -7.48 67.94
C ILE A 11 39.37 -8.30 66.63
N LEU A 12 39.51 -9.63 66.71
CA LEU A 12 39.34 -10.51 65.55
C LEU A 12 37.91 -10.47 65.00
N PHE A 13 36.90 -10.41 65.88
CA PHE A 13 35.50 -10.29 65.48
C PHE A 13 35.23 -8.96 64.76
N ALA A 14 35.74 -7.84 65.28
CA ALA A 14 35.57 -6.52 64.66
C ALA A 14 36.25 -6.42 63.28
N LEU A 15 37.44 -7.00 63.14
CA LEU A 15 38.15 -7.11 61.85
C LEU A 15 37.38 -7.95 60.84
N ALA A 16 36.85 -9.10 61.27
CA ALA A 16 36.03 -9.95 60.42
C ALA A 16 34.74 -9.23 59.96
N LEU A 17 34.10 -8.47 60.85
CA LEU A 17 32.89 -7.71 60.52
C LEU A 17 33.18 -6.58 59.53
N SER A 18 34.30 -5.87 59.70
CA SER A 18 34.76 -4.82 58.78
C SER A 18 35.09 -5.40 57.39
N LEU A 19 35.80 -6.52 57.34
CA LEU A 19 36.13 -7.21 56.09
C LEU A 19 34.86 -7.66 55.37
N MET A 20 33.90 -8.25 56.09
CA MET A 20 32.61 -8.67 55.52
C MET A 20 31.80 -7.50 54.99
N SER A 21 31.81 -6.34 55.66
CA SER A 21 31.16 -5.11 55.18
C SER A 21 31.79 -4.58 53.89
N ILE A 22 33.14 -4.61 53.79
CA ILE A 22 33.86 -4.22 52.58
C ILE A 22 33.54 -5.17 51.41
N ILE A 23 33.54 -6.49 51.66
CA ILE A 23 33.21 -7.50 50.66
C ILE A 23 31.76 -7.33 50.19
N ALA A 24 30.81 -7.15 51.11
CA ALA A 24 29.41 -6.93 50.77
C ALA A 24 29.21 -5.66 49.92
N SER A 25 29.91 -4.58 50.25
CA SER A 25 29.87 -3.33 49.49
C SER A 25 30.47 -3.50 48.09
N LEU A 26 31.59 -4.21 47.97
CA LEU A 26 32.21 -4.51 46.68
C LEU A 26 31.30 -5.36 45.78
N VAL A 27 30.64 -6.38 46.34
CA VAL A 27 29.68 -7.22 45.62
C VAL A 27 28.47 -6.41 45.16
N ALA A 28 27.96 -5.49 45.98
CA ALA A 28 26.87 -4.60 45.60
C ALA A 28 27.25 -3.67 44.43
N ILE A 29 28.45 -3.06 44.48
CA ILE A 29 28.97 -2.22 43.39
C ILE A 29 29.15 -3.04 42.10
N LEU A 30 29.71 -4.25 42.19
CA LEU A 30 29.86 -5.15 41.05
C LEU A 30 28.50 -5.53 40.45
N ARG A 31 27.49 -5.84 41.28
CA ARG A 31 26.12 -6.11 40.79
C ARG A 31 25.50 -4.90 40.10
N ILE A 32 25.61 -3.70 40.67
CA ILE A 32 25.08 -2.48 40.06
C ILE A 32 25.75 -2.20 38.72
N SER A 33 27.08 -2.38 38.62
CA SER A 33 27.82 -2.21 37.36
C SER A 33 27.42 -3.26 36.29
N SER A 34 27.18 -4.51 36.70
CA SER A 34 26.67 -5.56 35.80
C SER A 34 25.24 -5.28 35.31
N LEU A 35 24.40 -4.72 36.18
CA LEU A 35 23.03 -4.32 35.83
C LEU A 35 23.04 -3.15 34.85
N ALA A 36 23.83 -2.10 35.13
CA ALA A 36 23.99 -0.95 34.25
C ALA A 36 24.50 -1.34 32.85
N THR A 37 25.50 -2.23 32.78
CA THR A 37 26.01 -2.73 31.49
C THR A 37 24.99 -3.59 30.75
N SER A 38 24.19 -4.40 31.45
CA SER A 38 23.12 -5.19 30.84
C SER A 38 22.00 -4.32 30.25
N VAL A 39 21.61 -3.25 30.95
CA VAL A 39 20.61 -2.28 30.51
C VAL A 39 21.13 -1.49 29.32
N GLN A 40 22.38 -1.03 29.36
CA GLN A 40 23.01 -0.32 28.25
C GLN A 40 23.15 -1.21 27.00
N ARG A 41 23.49 -2.50 27.15
CA ARG A 41 23.50 -3.46 26.03
C ARG A 41 22.11 -3.65 25.43
N ARG A 42 21.07 -3.79 26.25
CA ARG A 42 19.68 -3.91 25.78
C ARG A 42 19.22 -2.66 25.01
N HIS A 43 19.52 -1.47 25.52
CA HIS A 43 19.18 -0.23 24.82
C HIS A 43 19.93 -0.09 23.49
N ARG A 44 21.22 -0.46 23.43
CA ARG A 44 21.97 -0.46 22.16
C ARG A 44 21.38 -1.46 21.16
N PHE A 45 21.09 -2.68 21.59
CA PHE A 45 20.48 -3.68 20.74
C PHE A 45 19.12 -3.22 20.17
N ALA A 46 18.25 -2.66 21.01
CA ALA A 46 16.97 -2.13 20.57
C ALA A 46 17.13 -0.94 19.60
N ALA A 47 18.13 -0.07 19.82
CA ALA A 47 18.44 1.03 18.91
C ALA A 47 18.96 0.53 17.56
N ASP A 48 19.82 -0.49 17.54
CA ASP A 48 20.35 -1.10 16.32
C ASP A 48 19.25 -1.82 15.53
N GLU A 49 18.35 -2.53 16.21
CA GLU A 49 17.20 -3.18 15.57
C GLU A 49 16.25 -2.15 14.94
N LEU A 50 15.94 -1.08 15.68
CA LEU A 50 15.14 0.04 15.16
C LEU A 50 15.83 0.71 13.96
N ALA A 51 17.15 0.86 14.02
CA ALA A 51 17.97 1.41 12.94
C ALA A 51 17.86 0.61 11.64
N VAL A 52 17.95 -0.71 11.73
CA VAL A 52 17.81 -1.60 10.59
C VAL A 52 16.38 -1.56 10.06
N ARG A 53 15.37 -1.60 10.94
CA ARG A 53 13.96 -1.52 10.55
C ARG A 53 13.64 -0.23 9.80
N VAL A 54 14.02 0.93 10.33
CA VAL A 54 13.73 2.23 9.72
C VAL A 54 14.44 2.35 8.36
N ARG A 55 15.71 1.93 8.26
CA ARG A 55 16.44 1.95 6.99
C ARG A 55 15.79 1.06 5.93
N ARG A 56 15.37 -0.15 6.30
CA ARG A 56 14.62 -1.04 5.40
C ARG A 56 13.29 -0.42 4.98
N GLY A 57 12.52 0.11 5.93
CA GLY A 57 11.23 0.76 5.66
C GLY A 57 11.38 1.93 4.68
N LEU A 58 12.37 2.80 4.87
CA LEU A 58 12.65 3.90 3.93
C LEU A 58 13.05 3.38 2.54
N GLY A 59 13.86 2.33 2.45
CA GLY A 59 14.20 1.70 1.17
C GLY A 59 12.97 1.11 0.46
N ASP A 60 12.06 0.48 1.20
CA ASP A 60 10.79 -0.03 0.66
C ASP A 60 9.89 1.11 0.16
N LEU A 61 9.87 2.25 0.86
CA LEU A 61 9.14 3.45 0.43
C LEU A 61 9.70 4.04 -0.85
N GLU A 62 11.02 4.10 -1.02
CA GLU A 62 11.66 4.56 -2.27
C GLU A 62 11.27 3.65 -3.44
N GLY A 63 11.37 2.32 -3.27
CA GLY A 63 10.98 1.37 -4.31
C GLY A 63 9.48 1.41 -4.64
N ARG A 64 8.63 1.80 -3.69
CA ARG A 64 7.19 2.05 -3.92
C ARG A 64 6.94 3.39 -4.63
N LEU A 65 7.67 4.44 -4.26
CA LEU A 65 7.60 5.74 -4.92
C LEU A 65 7.95 5.64 -6.40
N THR A 66 9.04 4.94 -6.75
CA THR A 66 9.43 4.73 -8.15
C THR A 66 8.32 4.03 -8.93
N ARG A 67 7.79 2.92 -8.41
CA ARG A 67 6.68 2.20 -9.06
C ARG A 67 5.42 3.06 -9.19
N ALA A 68 5.10 3.87 -8.19
CA ALA A 68 3.97 4.78 -8.23
C ALA A 68 4.15 5.86 -9.31
N LYS A 69 5.36 6.42 -9.45
CA LYS A 69 5.70 7.36 -10.54
C LYS A 69 5.58 6.68 -11.90
N ASP A 70 6.08 5.46 -12.05
CA ASP A 70 5.98 4.69 -13.30
C ASP A 70 4.51 4.43 -13.68
N SER A 71 3.68 3.98 -12.73
CA SER A 71 2.24 3.79 -12.96
C SER A 71 1.51 5.09 -13.31
N LEU A 72 1.92 6.22 -12.74
CA LEU A 72 1.33 7.52 -13.06
C LEU A 72 1.74 7.97 -14.48
N ALA A 73 2.99 7.73 -14.89
CA ALA A 73 3.47 8.01 -16.23
C ALA A 73 2.82 7.10 -17.30
N GLU A 74 2.54 5.85 -16.96
CA GLU A 74 1.74 4.96 -17.82
C GLU A 74 0.32 5.51 -18.02
N THR A 75 -0.29 6.00 -16.94
CA THR A 75 -1.62 6.62 -16.99
C THR A 75 -1.63 7.89 -17.86
N GLU A 76 -0.54 8.67 -17.89
CA GLU A 76 -0.42 9.87 -18.73
C GLU A 76 -0.60 9.58 -20.24
N ARG A 77 -0.08 8.45 -20.74
CA ARG A 77 -0.19 8.10 -22.16
C ARG A 77 -1.64 7.85 -22.59
N GLU A 78 -2.51 7.52 -21.64
CA GLU A 78 -3.88 7.07 -21.91
C GLU A 78 -4.95 8.03 -21.37
N ALA A 79 -4.59 8.97 -20.50
CA ALA A 79 -5.52 9.80 -19.78
C ALA A 79 -6.09 10.94 -20.66
N PRO A 80 -7.42 11.06 -20.78
CA PRO A 80 -8.05 12.20 -21.44
C PRO A 80 -7.84 13.50 -20.64
N GLU A 81 -7.90 14.64 -21.33
CA GLU A 81 -7.73 16.01 -20.79
C GLU A 81 -8.30 16.26 -19.37
N PRO A 82 -9.56 15.88 -19.03
CA PRO A 82 -10.14 16.15 -17.71
C PRO A 82 -9.46 15.41 -16.55
N LEU A 83 -8.54 14.49 -16.82
CA LEU A 83 -7.77 13.77 -15.79
C LEU A 83 -6.39 14.38 -15.52
N ARG A 84 -5.95 15.35 -16.34
CA ARG A 84 -4.62 15.97 -16.22
C ARG A 84 -4.42 16.70 -14.91
N GLU A 85 -5.38 17.53 -14.49
CA GLU A 85 -5.29 18.26 -13.22
C GLU A 85 -5.12 17.31 -12.03
N ARG A 86 -5.90 16.22 -12.00
CA ARG A 86 -5.81 15.24 -10.91
C ARG A 86 -4.52 14.45 -10.94
N ARG A 87 -4.01 14.13 -12.13
CA ARG A 87 -2.69 13.52 -12.30
C ARG A 87 -1.59 14.44 -11.77
N ASP A 88 -1.65 15.72 -12.13
CA ASP A 88 -0.65 16.71 -11.73
C ASP A 88 -0.64 16.87 -10.20
N ASP A 89 -1.81 16.92 -9.56
CA ASP A 89 -1.93 16.86 -8.09
C ASP A 89 -1.27 15.61 -7.49
N LEU A 90 -1.50 14.42 -8.06
CA LEU A 90 -0.86 13.18 -7.59
C LEU A 90 0.66 13.20 -7.79
N CYS A 91 1.14 13.79 -8.89
CA CYS A 91 2.57 13.96 -9.17
C CYS A 91 3.23 14.85 -8.11
N HIS A 92 2.65 16.02 -7.83
CA HIS A 92 3.12 16.92 -6.78
C HIS A 92 3.13 16.22 -5.40
N ARG A 93 2.09 15.43 -5.11
CA ARG A 93 2.02 14.66 -3.85
C ARG A 93 3.08 13.56 -3.76
N LEU A 94 3.45 12.90 -4.87
CA LEU A 94 4.56 11.94 -4.90
C LEU A 94 5.90 12.64 -4.65
N ASP A 95 6.13 13.78 -5.29
CA ASP A 95 7.36 14.56 -5.12
C ASP A 95 7.50 15.08 -3.67
N ASP A 96 6.40 15.47 -3.04
CA ASP A 96 6.42 15.84 -1.63
C ASP A 96 6.78 14.66 -0.72
N VAL A 97 6.23 13.47 -0.98
CA VAL A 97 6.56 12.25 -0.22
C VAL A 97 8.02 11.86 -0.43
N GLU A 98 8.54 11.97 -1.66
CA GLU A 98 9.94 11.72 -1.97
C GLU A 98 10.87 12.67 -1.22
N LYS A 99 10.58 13.99 -1.23
CA LYS A 99 11.32 14.98 -0.44
C LYS A 99 11.28 14.65 1.05
N ASP A 100 10.14 14.21 1.57
CA ASP A 100 10.01 13.79 2.96
C ASP A 100 10.84 12.56 3.29
N VAL A 101 10.80 11.53 2.45
CA VAL A 101 11.61 10.31 2.60
C VAL A 101 13.10 10.66 2.61
N ALA A 102 13.56 11.49 1.68
CA ALA A 102 14.95 11.95 1.63
C ALA A 102 15.36 12.71 2.90
N ARG A 103 14.49 13.59 3.42
CA ARG A 103 14.74 14.32 4.69
C ARG A 103 14.84 13.38 5.88
N VAL A 104 13.94 12.39 5.98
CA VAL A 104 13.94 11.43 7.08
C VAL A 104 15.15 10.52 7.02
N ARG A 105 15.56 10.10 5.82
CA ARG A 105 16.77 9.30 5.59
C ARG A 105 18.02 10.02 6.09
N SER A 106 18.24 11.27 5.66
CA SER A 106 19.38 12.08 6.11
C SER A 106 19.39 12.28 7.63
N ARG A 107 18.21 12.47 8.26
CA ARG A 107 18.11 12.55 9.73
C ARG A 107 18.40 11.22 10.41
N ALA A 108 17.88 10.12 9.89
CA ALA A 108 18.10 8.78 10.43
C ALA A 108 19.58 8.36 10.38
N GLU A 109 20.36 8.86 9.43
CA GLU A 109 21.82 8.62 9.39
C GLU A 109 22.56 9.27 10.57
N THR A 110 22.08 10.42 11.06
CA THR A 110 22.71 11.14 12.19
C THR A 110 22.21 10.66 13.55
N HIS A 111 20.90 10.47 13.73
CA HIS A 111 20.30 10.07 15.00
C HIS A 111 19.05 9.21 14.76
N LEU A 112 19.16 7.90 15.02
CA LEU A 112 18.03 6.99 14.98
C LEU A 112 17.25 7.02 16.29
N THR A 113 15.99 7.42 16.18
CA THR A 113 15.08 7.61 17.31
C THR A 113 13.73 6.97 17.01
N SER A 114 12.92 6.73 18.05
CA SER A 114 11.51 6.33 17.91
C SER A 114 10.71 7.31 17.04
N THR A 115 11.11 8.58 16.99
CA THR A 115 10.55 9.60 16.10
C THR A 115 10.78 9.28 14.62
N ALA A 116 11.93 8.71 14.25
CA ALA A 116 12.17 8.32 12.85
C ALA A 116 11.21 7.20 12.41
N ALA A 117 10.92 6.23 13.29
CA ALA A 117 9.99 5.15 13.02
C ALA A 117 8.53 5.63 12.91
N SER A 118 8.10 6.56 13.76
CA SER A 118 6.74 7.12 13.65
C SER A 118 6.55 7.97 12.39
N ILE A 119 7.59 8.70 11.97
CA ILE A 119 7.56 9.45 10.71
C ILE A 119 7.56 8.49 9.51
N GLU A 120 8.39 7.43 9.52
CA GLU A 120 8.38 6.40 8.47
C GLU A 120 6.98 5.79 8.30
N GLU A 121 6.33 5.41 9.39
CA GLU A 121 4.98 4.86 9.36
C GLU A 121 3.95 5.87 8.80
N ALA A 122 4.07 7.15 9.17
CA ALA A 122 3.24 8.22 8.63
C ALA A 122 3.44 8.42 7.12
N LEU A 123 4.69 8.36 6.65
CA LEU A 123 5.02 8.41 5.22
C LEU A 123 4.48 7.20 4.47
N SER A 124 4.57 6.01 5.05
CA SER A 124 4.01 4.78 4.47
C SER A 124 2.50 4.87 4.28
N ARG A 125 1.77 5.40 5.27
CA ARG A 125 0.33 5.69 5.13
C ARG A 125 0.04 6.75 4.07
N ARG A 126 0.82 7.83 4.03
CA ARG A 126 0.64 8.90 3.02
C ARG A 126 0.88 8.37 1.62
N LEU A 127 1.95 7.61 1.40
CA LEU A 127 2.26 6.97 0.11
C LEU A 127 1.15 6.00 -0.29
N ARG A 128 0.64 5.18 0.64
CA ARG A 128 -0.48 4.27 0.38
C ARG A 128 -1.72 5.00 -0.16
N ARG A 129 -2.05 6.17 0.39
CA ARG A 129 -3.16 7.01 -0.10
C ARG A 129 -2.90 7.60 -1.48
N VAL A 130 -1.64 7.92 -1.79
CA VAL A 130 -1.26 8.43 -3.13
C VAL A 130 -1.35 7.30 -4.16
N GLU A 131 -0.77 6.12 -3.85
CA GLU A 131 -0.88 4.91 -4.68
C GLU A 131 -2.35 4.55 -4.98
N ALA A 132 -3.21 4.59 -3.95
CA ALA A 132 -4.64 4.41 -4.11
C ALA A 132 -5.25 5.45 -5.07
N GLY A 133 -4.87 6.71 -4.94
CA GLY A 133 -5.29 7.77 -5.86
C GLY A 133 -4.91 7.51 -7.32
N ILE A 134 -3.71 6.97 -7.55
CA ILE A 134 -3.21 6.61 -8.89
C ILE A 134 -4.03 5.44 -9.46
N GLN A 135 -4.29 4.40 -8.66
CA GLN A 135 -5.12 3.26 -9.09
C GLN A 135 -6.55 3.69 -9.44
N ILE A 136 -7.16 4.58 -8.66
CA ILE A 136 -8.48 5.14 -8.97
C ILE A 136 -8.44 6.01 -10.24
N LEU A 137 -7.38 6.77 -10.45
CA LEU A 137 -7.21 7.54 -11.69
C LEU A 137 -7.11 6.61 -12.91
N SER A 138 -6.34 5.52 -12.79
CA SER A 138 -6.23 4.49 -13.83
C SER A 138 -7.57 3.81 -14.12
N ALA A 139 -8.33 3.42 -13.08
CA ALA A 139 -9.68 2.85 -13.25
C ALA A 139 -10.63 3.82 -13.97
N ARG A 140 -10.55 5.11 -13.65
CA ARG A 140 -11.35 6.15 -14.33
C ARG A 140 -10.94 6.33 -15.80
N ALA A 141 -9.65 6.28 -16.11
CA ALA A 141 -9.15 6.32 -17.48
C ALA A 141 -9.63 5.10 -18.29
N ALA A 142 -9.58 3.90 -17.69
CA ALA A 142 -10.11 2.67 -18.29
C ALA A 142 -11.61 2.77 -18.58
N ALA A 143 -12.42 3.25 -17.62
CA ALA A 143 -13.86 3.46 -17.82
C ALA A 143 -14.17 4.45 -18.96
N ARG A 144 -13.42 5.55 -19.07
CA ARG A 144 -13.55 6.51 -20.19
C ARG A 144 -13.17 5.91 -21.54
N ARG A 145 -12.19 5.01 -21.57
CA ARG A 145 -11.79 4.30 -22.79
C ARG A 145 -12.83 3.25 -23.17
N ALA A 146 -13.41 2.56 -22.19
CA ALA A 146 -14.51 1.64 -22.38
C ALA A 146 -15.74 2.33 -22.99
N GLU A 147 -16.10 3.52 -22.49
CA GLU A 147 -17.17 4.35 -23.05
C GLU A 147 -16.97 4.57 -24.57
N ARG A 148 -15.80 5.07 -24.98
CA ARG A 148 -15.48 5.27 -26.40
C ARG A 148 -15.49 3.99 -27.23
N LEU A 149 -15.04 2.87 -26.66
CA LEU A 149 -15.06 1.57 -27.34
C LEU A 149 -16.48 1.05 -27.52
N ALA A 150 -17.35 1.23 -26.52
CA ALA A 150 -18.76 0.87 -26.61
C ALA A 150 -19.49 1.72 -27.65
N GLU A 151 -19.20 3.02 -27.74
CA GLU A 151 -19.72 3.90 -28.80
C GLU A 151 -19.28 3.46 -30.19
N ALA A 152 -18.06 2.94 -30.33
CA ALA A 152 -17.55 2.36 -31.57
C ALA A 152 -18.01 0.90 -31.82
N GLY A 153 -18.94 0.37 -31.04
CA GLY A 153 -19.45 -1.01 -31.17
C GLY A 153 -18.45 -2.11 -30.77
N ARG A 154 -17.31 -1.75 -30.16
CA ARG A 154 -16.27 -2.69 -29.70
C ARG A 154 -16.58 -3.18 -28.29
N PHE A 155 -17.74 -3.80 -28.12
CA PHE A 155 -18.32 -4.10 -26.80
C PHE A 155 -17.45 -5.02 -25.93
N ALA A 156 -16.85 -6.09 -26.49
CA ALA A 156 -16.00 -7.00 -25.73
C ALA A 156 -14.81 -6.29 -25.07
N GLN A 157 -14.16 -5.37 -25.81
CA GLN A 157 -13.02 -4.62 -25.27
C GLN A 157 -13.43 -3.56 -24.26
N ALA A 158 -14.63 -2.99 -24.41
CA ALA A 158 -15.19 -2.08 -23.42
C ALA A 158 -15.49 -2.81 -22.10
N GLU A 159 -16.04 -4.02 -22.19
CA GLU A 159 -16.29 -4.91 -21.05
C GLU A 159 -15.00 -5.26 -20.31
N ASP A 160 -13.96 -5.72 -21.01
CA ASP A 160 -12.65 -6.06 -20.41
C ASP A 160 -12.07 -4.88 -19.61
N LEU A 161 -12.15 -3.66 -20.14
CA LEU A 161 -11.65 -2.46 -19.47
C LEU A 161 -12.48 -2.07 -18.24
N LEU A 162 -13.79 -2.30 -18.25
CA LEU A 162 -14.63 -2.06 -17.08
C LEU A 162 -14.37 -3.09 -15.99
N GLU A 163 -14.13 -4.35 -16.35
CA GLU A 163 -13.74 -5.39 -15.39
C GLU A 163 -12.39 -5.09 -14.73
N ASP A 164 -11.40 -4.64 -15.51
CA ASP A 164 -10.11 -4.15 -14.98
C ASP A 164 -10.31 -2.95 -14.03
N ALA A 165 -11.20 -2.00 -14.39
CA ALA A 165 -11.54 -0.89 -13.52
C ALA A 165 -12.15 -1.36 -12.18
N VAL A 166 -13.05 -2.36 -12.20
CA VAL A 166 -13.60 -2.97 -10.98
C VAL A 166 -12.51 -3.59 -10.13
N ALA A 167 -11.60 -4.36 -10.74
CA ALA A 167 -10.50 -5.01 -10.04
C ALA A 167 -9.61 -3.99 -9.31
N LYS A 168 -9.22 -2.91 -10.00
CA LYS A 168 -8.43 -1.81 -9.44
C LYS A 168 -9.14 -1.14 -8.26
N VAL A 169 -10.44 -0.84 -8.37
CA VAL A 169 -11.20 -0.21 -7.28
C VAL A 169 -11.30 -1.14 -6.06
N ARG A 170 -11.49 -2.44 -6.26
CA ARG A 170 -11.51 -3.44 -5.18
C ARG A 170 -10.15 -3.57 -4.48
N GLU A 171 -9.06 -3.55 -5.24
CA GLU A 171 -7.71 -3.57 -4.66
C GLU A 171 -7.48 -2.34 -3.76
N VAL A 172 -7.88 -1.16 -4.23
CA VAL A 172 -7.80 0.08 -3.45
C VAL A 172 -8.64 -0.03 -2.17
N GLN A 173 -9.86 -0.54 -2.26
CA GLN A 173 -10.74 -0.74 -1.11
C GLN A 173 -10.06 -1.63 -0.06
N GLY A 174 -9.52 -2.79 -0.45
CA GLY A 174 -8.84 -3.70 0.47
C GLY A 174 -7.57 -3.12 1.11
N ARG A 175 -6.90 -2.17 0.44
CA ARG A 175 -5.70 -1.50 0.96
C ARG A 175 -6.02 -0.35 1.92
N LEU A 176 -7.20 0.26 1.79
CA LEU A 176 -7.63 1.43 2.55
C LEU A 176 -8.67 1.11 3.64
N ASP A 177 -8.92 -0.16 3.93
CA ASP A 177 -10.02 -0.69 4.78
C ASP A 177 -10.02 -0.22 6.25
N ASP A 178 -9.15 0.71 6.60
CA ASP A 178 -9.05 1.32 7.93
C ASP A 178 -10.17 2.35 8.22
N ASP A 179 -11.01 2.74 7.25
CA ASP A 179 -12.08 3.74 7.44
C ASP A 179 -13.43 3.33 6.83
N ALA A 180 -14.39 3.03 7.70
CA ALA A 180 -15.76 2.65 7.34
C ALA A 180 -16.48 3.67 6.43
N LYS A 181 -16.07 4.96 6.46
CA LYS A 181 -16.65 5.99 5.60
C LYS A 181 -16.31 5.77 4.12
N HIS A 182 -15.15 5.18 3.82
CA HIS A 182 -14.75 4.94 2.43
C HIS A 182 -15.41 3.69 1.85
N ALA A 183 -15.77 2.71 2.68
CA ALA A 183 -16.39 1.47 2.24
C ALA A 183 -17.69 1.70 1.43
N GLN A 184 -18.56 2.61 1.90
CA GLN A 184 -19.80 2.93 1.18
C GLN A 184 -19.53 3.61 -0.18
N ALA A 185 -18.54 4.49 -0.26
CA ALA A 185 -18.18 5.16 -1.50
C ALA A 185 -17.61 4.16 -2.52
N PHE A 186 -16.76 3.24 -2.09
CA PHE A 186 -16.23 2.16 -2.94
C PHE A 186 -17.33 1.22 -3.42
N ALA A 187 -18.24 0.80 -2.53
CA ALA A 187 -19.37 -0.06 -2.88
C ALA A 187 -20.22 0.57 -3.99
N LYS A 188 -20.55 1.86 -3.86
CA LYS A 188 -21.32 2.59 -4.89
C LYS A 188 -20.60 2.66 -6.24
N VAL A 189 -19.29 2.91 -6.25
CA VAL A 189 -18.49 2.96 -7.48
C VAL A 189 -18.44 1.57 -8.14
N ILE A 190 -18.23 0.52 -7.35
CA ILE A 190 -18.20 -0.87 -7.84
C ILE A 190 -19.56 -1.27 -8.43
N GLU A 191 -20.66 -0.95 -7.74
CA GLU A 191 -22.02 -1.16 -8.24
C GLU A 191 -22.25 -0.46 -9.58
N THR A 192 -21.88 0.84 -9.66
CA THR A 192 -22.02 1.62 -10.90
C THR A 192 -21.19 1.03 -12.06
N LEU A 193 -20.00 0.49 -11.78
CA LEU A 193 -19.18 -0.18 -12.79
C LEU A 193 -19.81 -1.50 -13.26
N HIS A 194 -20.41 -2.29 -12.36
CA HIS A 194 -21.16 -3.49 -12.74
C HIS A 194 -22.38 -3.17 -13.59
N ASP A 195 -23.13 -2.11 -13.25
CA ASP A 195 -24.24 -1.64 -14.07
C ASP A 195 -23.77 -1.24 -15.48
N ALA A 196 -22.63 -0.55 -15.58
CA ALA A 196 -22.03 -0.21 -16.87
C ALA A 196 -21.65 -1.46 -17.68
N ILE A 197 -21.05 -2.48 -17.04
CA ILE A 197 -20.74 -3.78 -17.68
C ILE A 197 -22.03 -4.44 -18.20
N HIS A 198 -23.09 -4.47 -17.39
CA HIS A 198 -24.37 -5.04 -17.80
C HIS A 198 -24.99 -4.28 -18.98
N SER A 199 -24.88 -2.95 -19.00
CA SER A 199 -25.34 -2.11 -20.11
C SER A 199 -24.57 -2.40 -21.40
N VAL A 200 -23.23 -2.49 -21.36
CA VAL A 200 -22.39 -2.85 -22.51
C VAL A 200 -22.77 -4.23 -23.05
N ARG A 201 -22.94 -5.23 -22.17
CA ARG A 201 -23.36 -6.59 -22.54
C ARG A 201 -24.77 -6.63 -23.14
N ALA A 202 -25.69 -5.76 -22.70
CA ALA A 202 -27.03 -5.68 -23.24
C ALA A 202 -27.02 -5.10 -24.67
N ARG A 203 -26.30 -3.99 -24.88
CA ARG A 203 -26.15 -3.37 -26.22
C ARG A 203 -25.49 -4.32 -27.22
N ALA A 204 -24.46 -5.07 -26.78
CA ALA A 204 -23.82 -6.09 -27.62
C ALA A 204 -24.80 -7.16 -28.11
N ARG A 205 -25.71 -7.60 -27.23
CA ARG A 205 -26.74 -8.60 -27.57
C ARG A 205 -27.78 -8.04 -28.53
N GLU A 206 -28.21 -6.80 -28.32
CA GLU A 206 -29.14 -6.08 -29.20
C GLU A 206 -28.56 -5.94 -30.62
N THR A 207 -27.34 -5.41 -30.76
CA THR A 207 -26.67 -5.29 -32.08
C THR A 207 -26.52 -6.64 -32.77
N LYS A 208 -26.22 -7.71 -32.02
CA LYS A 208 -26.16 -9.07 -32.59
C LYS A 208 -27.53 -9.54 -33.10
N HIS A 209 -28.60 -9.21 -32.37
CA HIS A 209 -29.97 -9.56 -32.76
C HIS A 209 -30.40 -8.82 -34.04
N ASP A 210 -30.10 -7.52 -34.15
CA ASP A 210 -30.42 -6.72 -35.34
C ASP A 210 -29.72 -7.26 -36.59
N ILE A 211 -28.43 -7.62 -36.47
CA ILE A 211 -27.67 -8.23 -37.57
C ILE A 211 -28.28 -9.57 -37.98
N ALA A 212 -28.64 -10.43 -37.01
CA ALA A 212 -29.29 -11.71 -37.31
C ALA A 212 -30.63 -11.51 -38.04
N SER A 213 -31.43 -10.53 -37.61
CA SER A 213 -32.70 -10.20 -38.27
C SER A 213 -32.50 -9.72 -39.71
N VAL A 214 -31.47 -8.92 -39.98
CA VAL A 214 -31.13 -8.48 -41.34
C VAL A 214 -30.67 -9.64 -42.22
N LEU A 215 -29.89 -10.59 -41.67
CA LEU A 215 -29.47 -11.79 -42.40
C LEU A 215 -30.67 -12.68 -42.75
N ASP A 216 -31.54 -12.97 -41.78
CA ASP A 216 -32.75 -13.78 -41.99
C ASP A 216 -33.68 -13.14 -43.04
N ALA A 217 -33.85 -11.81 -42.99
CA ALA A 217 -34.61 -11.07 -43.97
C ALA A 217 -33.97 -11.13 -45.37
N SER A 218 -32.64 -11.06 -45.44
CA SER A 218 -31.88 -11.16 -46.71
C SER A 218 -31.99 -12.57 -47.31
N GLU A 219 -31.91 -13.62 -46.51
CA GLU A 219 -32.09 -15.02 -46.95
C GLU A 219 -33.52 -15.25 -47.47
N SER A 220 -34.52 -14.72 -46.77
CA SER A 220 -35.92 -14.79 -47.20
C SER A 220 -36.14 -14.10 -48.55
N LEU A 221 -35.50 -12.95 -48.78
CA LEU A 221 -35.54 -12.25 -50.07
C LEU A 221 -34.86 -13.07 -51.18
N LEU A 222 -33.67 -13.62 -50.92
CA LEU A 222 -32.96 -14.47 -51.89
C LEU A 222 -33.81 -15.69 -52.28
N ALA A 223 -34.38 -16.39 -51.30
CA ALA A 223 -35.27 -17.53 -51.55
C ALA A 223 -36.50 -17.14 -52.40
N SER A 224 -37.06 -15.95 -52.20
CA SER A 224 -38.19 -15.45 -52.99
C SER A 224 -37.82 -15.17 -54.46
N LEU A 225 -36.57 -14.74 -54.72
CA LEU A 225 -36.07 -14.44 -56.06
C LEU A 225 -35.67 -15.70 -56.84
N GLU A 226 -35.34 -16.80 -56.17
CA GLU A 226 -35.02 -18.09 -56.80
C GLU A 226 -36.28 -18.90 -57.21
N MET A 227 -37.44 -18.62 -56.62
CA MET A 227 -38.70 -19.32 -56.91
C MET A 227 -39.22 -19.13 -58.36
N PRO A 228 -39.20 -17.93 -58.98
CA PRO A 228 -39.68 -17.73 -60.36
C PRO A 228 -38.85 -18.48 -61.41
N GLU A 229 -37.56 -18.70 -61.17
CA GLU A 229 -36.66 -19.33 -62.15
C GLU A 229 -36.91 -20.85 -62.26
N ARG A 230 -37.33 -21.50 -61.16
CA ARG A 230 -37.74 -22.91 -61.14
C ARG A 230 -39.14 -23.15 -61.72
N ALA A 231 -39.95 -22.11 -61.88
CA ALA A 231 -41.30 -22.24 -62.46
C ALA A 231 -41.32 -22.14 -64.00
N LEU A 232 -40.20 -21.74 -64.61
CA LEU A 232 -40.05 -21.56 -66.06
C LEU A 232 -39.09 -22.57 -66.72
N ALA A 233 -38.45 -23.44 -65.93
CA ALA A 233 -37.64 -24.56 -66.38
C ALA A 233 -38.41 -25.88 -66.24
#